data_AF-A0A2S7YVV7-F1
#
_entry.id   AF-A0A2S7YVV7-F1
#
_cell.length_a   1.000
_cell.length_b   1.000
_cell.length_c   1.000
_cell.angle_alpha   90.00
_cell.angle_beta   90.00
_cell.angle_gamma   90.00
#
_symmetry.space_group_name_H-M   'P 1'
#
loop_
_entity.id
_entity.type
_entity.pdbx_description
1 polymer ?
#
loop_
_entity_poly.entity_id
_entity_poly.type
_entity_poly.pdbx_seq_one_letter_code
_entity_poly.pdbx_strand_id
1 'polypeptide(L)'
;MTVDEKRKLELKTMYQIIGIYCHNKHHTPKGQLCEDCEKVWEYAEHRIDACPHMETKTFCSVCKTHCYAPNYREKIREIMRYGGPRMLLVSPIQVIRHMYLEWKDKKRG
;
A
#
# COMPACT_ATOMS: atom_id res chain seq x y z
N MET A 1 7.14 6.54 -16.23
CA MET A 1 7.64 6.02 -14.95
C MET A 1 8.36 4.72 -15.23
N THR A 2 9.62 4.62 -14.84
CA THR A 2 10.41 3.39 -14.87
C THR A 2 9.90 2.39 -13.83
N VAL A 3 10.37 1.14 -13.90
CA VAL A 3 10.03 0.09 -12.93
C VAL A 3 10.45 0.50 -11.52
N ASP A 4 11.64 1.07 -11.36
CA ASP A 4 12.15 1.49 -10.07
C ASP A 4 11.36 2.66 -9.48
N GLU A 5 10.91 3.60 -10.33
CA GLU A 5 10.05 4.69 -9.89
C GLU A 5 8.69 4.17 -9.41
N LYS A 6 8.12 3.17 -10.10
CA LYS A 6 6.89 2.50 -9.64
C LYS A 6 7.10 1.78 -8.32
N ARG A 7 8.21 1.06 -8.16
CA ARG A 7 8.57 0.37 -6.92
C ARG A 7 8.68 1.33 -5.74
N LYS A 8 9.43 2.43 -5.91
CA LYS A 8 9.57 3.48 -4.90
C LYS A 8 8.23 4.12 -4.55
N LEU A 9 7.36 4.33 -5.54
CA LEU A 9 6.02 4.86 -5.30
C LEU A 9 5.17 3.89 -4.44
N GLU A 10 5.13 2.61 -4.79
CA GLU A 10 4.42 1.57 -4.02
C GLU A 10 4.91 1.48 -2.58
N LEU A 11 6.23 1.43 -2.39
CA LEU A 11 6.86 1.41 -1.07
C LEU A 11 6.45 2.63 -0.24
N LYS A 12 6.60 3.83 -0.82
CA LYS A 12 6.23 5.08 -0.16
C LYS A 12 4.75 5.11 0.23
N THR A 13 3.87 4.74 -0.69
CA THR A 13 2.43 4.72 -0.45
C THR A 13 2.05 3.71 0.62
N MET A 14 2.60 2.49 0.57
CA MET A 14 2.35 1.47 1.58
C MET A 14 2.81 1.93 2.97
N TYR A 15 4.03 2.47 3.09
CA TYR A 15 4.55 3.00 4.36
C TYR A 15 3.65 4.12 4.93
N GLN A 16 3.20 5.05 4.08
CA GLN A 16 2.31 6.13 4.51
C GLN A 16 0.96 5.61 5.03
N ILE A 17 0.36 4.63 4.36
CA ILE A 17 -0.93 4.06 4.78
C ILE A 17 -0.77 3.30 6.09
N ILE A 18 0.31 2.52 6.24
CA ILE A 18 0.65 1.82 7.50
C ILE A 18 0.86 2.84 8.62
N GLY A 19 1.59 3.92 8.37
CA GLY A 19 1.82 4.99 9.34
C GLY A 19 0.52 5.68 9.80
N ILE A 20 -0.41 5.95 8.88
CA ILE A 20 -1.74 6.49 9.22
C ILE A 20 -2.52 5.51 10.10
N TYR A 21 -2.51 4.22 9.75
CA TYR A 21 -3.17 3.19 10.56
C TYR A 21 -2.55 3.12 11.96
N CYS A 22 -1.23 3.01 12.04
CA CYS A 22 -0.48 2.86 13.28
C CYS A 22 -0.69 4.05 14.22
N HIS A 23 -0.54 5.27 13.72
CA HIS A 23 -0.75 6.49 14.51
C HIS A 23 -2.18 6.57 15.06
N ASN A 24 -3.19 6.31 14.22
CA ASN A 24 -4.58 6.49 14.63
C ASN A 24 -5.14 5.34 15.47
N LYS A 25 -4.64 4.12 15.29
CA LYS A 25 -5.11 2.91 16.01
C LYS A 25 -4.30 2.61 17.26
N HIS A 26 -3.00 2.82 17.21
CA HIS A 26 -2.08 2.47 18.29
C HIS A 26 -1.50 3.70 19.00
N HIS A 27 -1.92 4.92 18.60
CA HIS A 27 -1.51 6.18 19.21
C HIS A 27 0.02 6.40 19.20
N THR A 28 0.73 5.84 18.21
CA THR A 28 2.18 6.03 18.07
C THR A 28 2.52 7.45 17.63
N PRO A 29 3.73 7.95 17.91
CA PRO A 29 4.20 9.23 17.36
C PRO A 29 4.15 9.24 15.83
N LYS A 30 3.84 10.41 15.24
CA LYS A 30 3.88 10.57 13.78
C LYS A 30 5.28 10.28 13.26
N GLY A 31 5.36 9.44 12.22
CA GLY A 31 6.62 9.04 11.61
C GLY A 31 7.29 7.82 12.24
N GLN A 32 6.71 7.22 13.28
CA GLN A 32 7.17 5.97 13.89
C GLN A 32 6.08 4.90 13.83
N LEU A 33 6.47 3.69 13.46
CA LEU A 33 5.61 2.52 13.53
C LEU A 33 5.84 1.81 14.88
N CYS A 34 4.79 1.17 15.41
CA CYS A 34 4.97 0.20 16.48
C CYS A 34 5.55 -1.10 15.91
N GLU A 35 6.07 -1.95 16.78
CA GLU A 35 6.69 -3.23 16.41
C GLU A 35 5.80 -4.09 15.48
N ASP A 36 4.50 -4.15 15.73
CA ASP A 36 3.57 -4.91 14.89
C ASP A 36 3.41 -4.32 13.49
N CYS A 37 3.36 -2.99 13.39
CA CYS A 37 3.25 -2.31 12.11
C CYS A 37 4.58 -2.34 11.33
N GLU A 38 5.72 -2.33 12.03
CA GLU A 38 7.05 -2.50 11.45
C GLU A 38 7.17 -3.88 10.79
N LYS A 39 6.78 -4.96 11.48
CA LYS A 39 6.77 -6.33 10.91
C LYS A 39 5.91 -6.45 9.65
N VAL A 40 4.78 -5.73 9.61
CA VAL A 40 3.93 -5.69 8.41
C VAL A 40 4.60 -4.91 7.28
N TRP A 41 5.26 -3.80 7.62
CA TRP A 41 6.02 -2.99 6.67
C TRP A 41 7.19 -3.77 6.05
N GLU A 42 8.07 -4.36 6.87
CA GLU A 42 9.21 -5.16 6.41
C GLU A 42 8.75 -6.28 5.48
N TYR A 43 7.68 -6.98 5.86
CA TYR A 43 7.10 -8.01 5.02
C TYR A 43 6.60 -7.45 3.67
N ALA A 44 5.85 -6.35 3.69
CA ALA A 44 5.35 -5.72 2.48
C ALA A 44 6.49 -5.20 1.59
N GLU A 45 7.53 -4.61 2.17
CA GLU A 45 8.72 -4.12 1.48
C GLU A 45 9.40 -5.24 0.70
N HIS A 46 9.72 -6.37 1.36
CA HIS A 46 10.31 -7.53 0.70
C HIS A 46 9.45 -8.05 -0.46
N ARG A 47 8.11 -8.08 -0.32
CA ARG A 47 7.21 -8.55 -1.38
C ARG A 47 7.09 -7.55 -2.53
N ILE A 48 7.12 -6.26 -2.23
CA ILE A 48 7.12 -5.22 -3.24
C ILE A 48 8.42 -5.28 -4.02
N ASP A 49 9.57 -5.42 -3.35
CA ASP A 49 10.90 -5.51 -3.97
C ASP A 49 11.06 -6.75 -4.88
N ALA A 50 10.57 -7.91 -4.45
CA ALA A 50 10.60 -9.12 -5.25
C ALA A 50 9.46 -9.24 -6.31
N CYS A 51 8.65 -8.20 -6.52
CA CYS A 51 7.44 -8.33 -7.35
C CYS A 51 7.75 -8.52 -8.86
N PRO A 52 7.32 -9.65 -9.48
CA PRO A 52 7.55 -9.91 -10.90
C PRO A 52 6.59 -9.15 -11.83
N HIS A 53 5.56 -8.52 -11.27
CA HIS A 53 4.51 -7.84 -12.05
C HIS A 53 4.67 -6.31 -12.04
N MET A 54 5.79 -5.77 -11.54
CA MET A 54 5.97 -4.32 -11.36
C MET A 54 5.90 -3.55 -12.68
N GLU A 55 6.36 -4.16 -13.77
CA GLU A 55 6.28 -3.59 -15.12
C GLU A 55 4.83 -3.40 -15.58
N THR A 56 4.01 -4.43 -15.40
CA THR A 56 2.68 -4.54 -16.01
C THR A 56 1.57 -3.99 -15.12
N LYS A 57 1.69 -4.08 -13.79
CA LYS A 57 0.67 -3.56 -12.87
C LYS A 57 0.75 -2.04 -12.74
N THR A 58 -0.40 -1.42 -12.50
CA THR A 58 -0.49 0.00 -12.12
C THR A 58 -0.29 0.17 -10.63
N PHE A 59 -0.93 -0.67 -9.81
CA PHE A 59 -0.78 -0.70 -8.36
C PHE A 59 -0.81 -2.10 -7.74
N CYS A 60 -0.36 -2.26 -6.49
CA CYS A 60 -0.53 -3.52 -5.76
C CYS A 60 -2.00 -3.90 -5.53
N SER A 61 -2.89 -2.93 -5.33
CA SER A 61 -4.33 -3.16 -5.05
C SER A 61 -5.10 -3.81 -6.21
N VAL A 62 -4.65 -3.60 -7.46
CA VAL A 62 -5.24 -4.19 -8.67
C VAL A 62 -4.59 -5.51 -9.07
N CYS A 63 -3.53 -5.92 -8.39
CA CYS A 63 -2.80 -7.13 -8.76
C CYS A 63 -3.68 -8.36 -8.54
N LYS A 64 -3.85 -9.18 -9.58
CA LYS A 64 -4.63 -10.43 -9.50
C LYS A 64 -3.92 -11.52 -8.68
N THR A 65 -2.61 -11.41 -8.52
CA THR A 65 -1.78 -12.38 -7.80
C THR A 65 -1.98 -12.25 -6.29
N HIS A 66 -2.26 -13.37 -5.61
CA HIS A 66 -2.25 -13.46 -4.15
C HIS A 66 -0.81 -13.50 -3.65
N CYS A 67 -0.20 -12.33 -3.49
CA CYS A 67 1.20 -12.20 -3.10
C CYS A 67 1.44 -12.27 -1.59
N TYR A 68 0.46 -11.96 -0.75
CA TYR A 68 0.64 -11.96 0.70
C TYR A 68 0.15 -13.25 1.33
N ALA A 69 0.90 -13.75 2.32
CA ALA A 69 0.48 -14.86 3.16
C ALA A 69 -0.82 -14.52 3.90
N PRO A 70 -1.68 -15.50 4.23
CA PRO A 70 -3.03 -15.24 4.74
C PRO A 70 -3.09 -14.29 5.93
N ASN A 71 -2.21 -14.48 6.92
CA ASN A 71 -2.09 -13.64 8.11
C ASN A 71 -1.75 -12.17 7.78
N TYR A 72 -0.73 -11.93 6.96
CA TYR A 72 -0.34 -10.58 6.54
C TYR A 72 -1.39 -9.96 5.61
N ARG A 73 -2.05 -10.76 4.78
CA ARG A 73 -3.09 -10.31 3.86
C ARG A 73 -4.27 -9.71 4.61
N GLU A 74 -4.71 -10.33 5.70
CA GLU A 74 -5.77 -9.78 6.55
C GLU A 74 -5.36 -8.45 7.17
N LYS A 75 -4.14 -8.38 7.70
CA LYS A 75 -3.60 -7.14 8.29
C LYS A 75 -3.49 -6.01 7.27
N ILE A 76 -2.97 -6.31 6.07
CA ILE A 76 -2.87 -5.34 4.98
C ILE A 76 -4.26 -4.89 4.52
N ARG A 77 -5.25 -5.79 4.42
CA ARG A 77 -6.63 -5.38 4.11
C ARG A 77 -7.20 -4.44 5.17
N GLU A 78 -6.96 -4.73 6.44
CA GLU A 78 -7.39 -3.87 7.55
C GLU A 78 -6.76 -2.47 7.44
N ILE A 79 -5.45 -2.43 7.25
CA ILE A 79 -4.65 -1.21 7.06
C ILE A 79 -5.15 -0.42 5.86
N MET A 80 -5.34 -1.06 4.70
CA MET A 80 -5.84 -0.39 3.48
C MET A 80 -7.27 0.13 3.67
N ARG A 81 -8.16 -0.64 4.31
CA ARG A 81 -9.55 -0.22 4.57
C ARG A 81 -9.61 1.00 5.47
N TYR A 82 -8.70 1.10 6.43
CA TYR A 82 -8.70 2.18 7.40
C TYR A 82 -7.86 3.38 6.92
N GLY A 83 -6.61 3.15 6.54
CA GLY A 83 -5.63 4.17 6.15
C GLY A 83 -5.84 4.69 4.73
N GLY A 84 -6.35 3.86 3.80
CA GLY A 84 -6.55 4.23 2.40
C GLY A 84 -7.43 5.48 2.21
N PRO A 85 -8.68 5.50 2.73
CA PRO A 85 -9.53 6.69 2.67
C PRO A 85 -8.93 7.90 3.40
N ARG A 86 -8.15 7.67 4.46
CA ARG A 86 -7.51 8.73 5.25
C ARG A 86 -6.26 9.30 4.58
N MET A 87 -5.67 8.58 3.62
CA MET A 87 -4.58 9.10 2.80
C MET A 87 -5.03 10.30 1.95
N LEU A 88 -6.33 10.48 1.71
CA LEU A 88 -6.88 11.68 1.06
C LEU A 88 -6.51 12.97 1.80
N LEU A 89 -6.37 12.91 3.12
CA LEU A 89 -6.00 14.07 3.94
C LEU A 89 -4.51 14.39 3.86
N VAL A 90 -3.68 13.44 3.44
CA VAL A 90 -2.23 13.59 3.34
C VAL A 90 -1.80 13.90 1.91
N SER A 91 -2.37 13.20 0.95
CA SER A 91 -2.04 13.32 -0.47
C SER A 91 -3.26 13.07 -1.36
N PRO A 92 -4.18 14.05 -1.47
CA PRO A 92 -5.44 13.87 -2.19
C PRO A 92 -5.22 13.55 -3.67
N ILE A 93 -4.23 14.18 -4.31
CA ILE A 93 -3.91 13.97 -5.73
C ILE A 93 -3.48 12.51 -5.97
N GLN A 94 -2.66 11.93 -5.09
CA GLN A 94 -2.21 10.55 -5.25
C GLN A 94 -3.35 9.56 -5.09
N VAL A 95 -4.26 9.77 -4.14
CA VAL A 95 -5.43 8.90 -3.96
C VAL A 95 -6.39 9.01 -5.14
N ILE A 96 -6.71 10.22 -5.62
CA ILE A 96 -7.60 10.41 -6.78
C ILE A 96 -7.01 9.70 -8.01
N ARG A 97 -5.70 9.85 -8.24
CA ARG A 97 -5.00 9.14 -9.32
C ARG A 97 -5.06 7.62 -9.14
N HIS A 98 -4.87 7.13 -7.90
CA HIS A 98 -4.96 5.71 -7.57
C HIS A 98 -6.36 5.16 -7.86
N MET A 99 -7.41 5.82 -7.37
CA MET A 99 -8.81 5.42 -7.58
C MET A 99 -9.19 5.43 -9.07
N TYR A 100 -8.78 6.45 -9.82
CA TYR A 100 -9.04 6.53 -11.26
C TYR A 100 -8.39 5.37 -12.04
N LEU A 101 -7.13 5.08 -11.72
CA LEU A 101 -6.38 3.98 -12.37
C LEU A 101 -6.92 2.61 -11.95
N GLU A 102 -7.26 2.43 -10.68
CA GLU A 102 -7.92 1.22 -10.17
C GLU A 102 -9.26 0.97 -10.90
N TRP A 103 -10.07 2.01 -11.07
CA TRP A 103 -11.32 1.93 -11.83
C TRP A 103 -11.10 1.58 -13.30
N LYS A 104 -10.11 2.20 -13.94
CA LYS A 104 -9.76 1.92 -15.35
C LYS A 104 -9.27 0.49 -15.54
N ASP A 105 -8.47 -0.04 -14.62
CA ASP A 105 -7.97 -1.42 -14.69
C ASP A 105 -9.08 -2.44 -14.42
N LYS A 106 -9.99 -2.17 -13.48
CA LYS A 106 -11.19 -2.99 -13.24
C LYS A 106 -12.14 -3.05 -14.44
N LYS A 107 -12.21 -1.99 -15.26
CA LYS A 107 -13.04 -1.93 -16.47
C LYS A 107 -12.40 -2.61 -17.70
N ARG A 108 -11.09 -2.91 -17.64
CA ARG A 108 -10.32 -3.55 -18.72
C ARG A 108 -10.24 -5.08 -18.58
N GLY A 109 -10.65 -5.64 -17.44
CA GLY A 109 -10.77 -7.08 -17.20
C GLY A 109 -12.22 -7.51 -17.09
#